data_AF-A0A961IWC1-F1
#
_entry.id   AF-A0A961IWC1-F1
#
_cell.length_a   1.000
_cell.length_b   1.000
_cell.length_c   1.000
_cell.angle_alpha   90.00
_cell.angle_beta   90.00
_cell.angle_gamma   90.00
#
_symmetry.space_group_name_H-M   'P 1'
#
loop_
_entity.id
_entity.type
_entity.pdbx_description
1 polymer ?
#
loop_
_entity_poly.entity_id
_entity_poly.type
_entity_poly.pdbx_seq_one_letter_code
_entity_poly.pdbx_strand_id
1 'polypeptide(L)'
;VTALYATEALGQDFRYRTQFVATGPMVDGVIQGDLVLTGSGDPMLDTDALSNMVARLKDKGVTGVTGAFRVFAGALPYIRSIDPRQPDHVGYNPAISGTNLNFNRVHFQWQRADAGWQVSMDARSDTLRPPVTMARMAVVNRDMPTYTYSA
;
A
#
# COMPACT_ATOMS: atom_id res chain seq x y z
N VAL A 1 -0.06 17.00 22.13
CA VAL A 1 0.93 17.83 21.41
C VAL A 1 0.73 17.74 19.90
N THR A 2 0.90 16.56 19.26
CA THR A 2 0.80 16.42 17.78
C THR A 2 -0.51 16.92 17.17
N ALA A 3 -1.67 16.56 17.75
CA ALA A 3 -2.97 16.98 17.21
C ALA A 3 -3.16 18.51 17.23
N LEU A 4 -2.68 19.18 18.28
CA LEU A 4 -2.73 20.64 18.40
C LEU A 4 -1.86 21.29 17.32
N TYR A 5 -0.60 20.86 17.20
CA TYR A 5 0.31 21.38 16.18
C TYR A 5 -0.19 21.14 14.76
N ALA A 6 -0.71 19.94 14.46
CA ALA A 6 -1.25 19.63 13.14
C ALA A 6 -2.45 20.51 12.80
N THR A 7 -3.34 20.76 13.76
CA THR A 7 -4.49 21.65 13.56
C THR A 7 -4.06 23.09 13.29
N GLU A 8 -3.06 23.58 14.03
CA GLU A 8 -2.50 24.93 13.85
C GLU A 8 -1.76 25.08 12.50
N ALA A 9 -0.94 24.09 12.12
CA ALA A 9 -0.09 24.16 10.94
C ALA A 9 -0.82 23.83 9.63
N LEU A 10 -1.78 22.91 9.65
CA LEU A 10 -2.47 22.41 8.44
C LEU A 10 -3.91 22.93 8.31
N GLY A 11 -4.52 23.35 9.41
CA GLY A 11 -5.95 23.67 9.49
C GLY A 11 -6.82 22.42 9.68
N GLN A 12 -8.04 22.62 10.18
CA GLN A 12 -9.00 21.54 10.47
C GLN A 12 -9.53 20.84 9.20
N ASP A 13 -9.53 21.56 8.08
CA ASP A 13 -10.04 21.06 6.81
C ASP A 13 -8.96 20.38 5.94
N PHE A 14 -7.74 20.23 6.47
CA PHE A 14 -6.68 19.56 5.73
C PHE A 14 -7.10 18.16 5.30
N ARG A 15 -6.80 17.82 4.04
CA ARG A 15 -6.98 16.49 3.48
C ARG A 15 -5.72 16.10 2.73
N TYR A 16 -5.24 14.89 3.01
CA TYR A 16 -4.21 14.26 2.20
C TYR A 16 -4.68 14.08 0.76
N ARG A 17 -3.75 14.06 -0.18
CA ARG A 17 -4.03 13.86 -1.61
C ARG A 17 -3.27 12.66 -2.13
N THR A 18 -4.01 11.80 -2.81
CA THR A 18 -3.48 10.67 -3.56
C THR A 18 -4.07 10.74 -4.96
N GLN A 19 -3.23 10.76 -5.99
CA GLN A 19 -3.66 11.02 -7.36
C GLN A 19 -2.81 10.27 -8.37
N PHE A 20 -3.39 10.01 -9.54
CA PHE A 20 -2.66 9.54 -10.70
C PHE A 20 -2.25 10.72 -11.59
N VAL A 21 -1.00 10.72 -12.03
CA VAL A 21 -0.41 11.71 -12.92
C VAL A 21 0.09 11.00 -14.17
N ALA A 22 -0.40 11.41 -15.33
CA ALA A 22 0.11 10.95 -16.62
C ALA A 22 1.33 11.79 -17.02
N THR A 23 2.40 11.15 -17.50
CA THR A 23 3.59 11.88 -17.99
C THR A 23 3.50 12.28 -19.46
N GLY A 24 2.40 11.95 -20.13
CA GLY A 24 2.16 12.24 -21.53
C GLY A 24 0.66 12.35 -21.85
N PRO A 25 0.31 12.76 -23.07
CA PRO A 25 -1.07 12.93 -23.49
C PRO A 25 -1.81 11.60 -23.57
N MET A 26 -3.13 11.65 -23.48
CA MET A 26 -4.00 10.50 -23.77
C MET A 26 -4.42 10.56 -25.25
N VAL A 27 -4.17 9.47 -25.99
CA VAL A 27 -4.56 9.30 -27.40
C VAL A 27 -5.38 8.02 -27.49
N ASP A 28 -6.63 8.13 -27.96
CA ASP A 28 -7.58 7.01 -28.09
C ASP A 28 -7.70 6.13 -26.83
N GLY A 29 -7.71 6.78 -25.66
CA GLY A 29 -7.80 6.12 -24.35
C GLY A 29 -6.47 5.57 -23.81
N VAL A 30 -5.37 5.69 -24.56
CA VAL A 30 -4.05 5.22 -24.15
C VAL A 30 -3.16 6.39 -23.76
N ILE A 31 -2.63 6.36 -22.53
CA ILE A 31 -1.64 7.33 -22.06
C ILE A 31 -0.30 7.07 -22.75
N GLN A 32 0.20 8.09 -23.46
CA GLN A 32 1.47 8.07 -24.17
C GLN A 32 2.63 8.42 -23.24
N GLY A 33 2.88 7.58 -22.25
CA GLY A 33 3.88 7.79 -21.21
C GLY A 33 3.67 6.88 -20.00
N ASP A 34 4.28 7.22 -18.87
CA ASP A 34 4.09 6.54 -17.59
C ASP A 34 2.81 7.03 -16.89
N LEU A 35 2.24 6.16 -16.05
CA LEU A 35 1.20 6.51 -15.10
C LEU A 35 1.78 6.48 -13.69
N VAL A 36 1.80 7.62 -13.02
CA VAL A 36 2.43 7.77 -11.70
C VAL A 36 1.36 7.91 -10.62
N LEU A 37 1.33 6.99 -9.66
CA LEU A 37 0.61 7.18 -8.40
C LEU A 37 1.44 8.09 -7.50
N THR A 38 0.91 9.26 -7.17
CA THR A 38 1.57 10.22 -6.28
C THR A 38 0.76 10.34 -4.99
N GLY A 39 1.39 10.13 -3.85
CA GLY A 39 0.77 10.22 -2.52
C GLY A 39 1.41 11.29 -1.65
N SER A 40 0.61 11.98 -0.85
CA SER A 40 1.07 13.01 0.09
C SER A 40 1.18 12.52 1.55
N GLY A 41 1.18 11.20 1.77
CA GLY A 41 1.24 10.58 3.09
C GLY A 41 -0.11 10.26 3.73
N ASP A 42 -1.17 10.07 2.93
CA ASP A 42 -2.49 9.67 3.43
C ASP A 42 -2.40 8.38 4.29
N PRO A 43 -2.71 8.42 5.60
CA PRO A 43 -2.64 7.25 6.45
C PRO A 43 -3.85 6.31 6.29
N MET A 44 -4.89 6.73 5.56
CA MET A 44 -6.16 6.01 5.40
C MET A 44 -6.36 5.48 3.97
N LEU A 45 -5.36 5.58 3.10
CA LEU A 45 -5.44 4.98 1.78
C LEU A 45 -5.49 3.45 1.90
N ASP A 46 -6.55 2.85 1.37
CA ASP A 46 -6.76 1.39 1.36
C ASP A 46 -6.96 0.85 -0.07
N THR A 47 -7.06 -0.47 -0.17
CA THR A 47 -7.26 -1.17 -1.46
C THR A 47 -8.56 -0.77 -2.15
N ASP A 48 -9.64 -0.51 -1.42
CA ASP A 48 -10.93 -0.11 -2.01
C ASP A 48 -10.85 1.31 -2.58
N ALA A 49 -10.24 2.24 -1.85
CA ALA A 49 -9.98 3.60 -2.30
C ALA A 49 -9.11 3.60 -3.57
N LEU A 50 -8.05 2.80 -3.59
CA LEU A 50 -7.19 2.66 -4.78
C LEU A 50 -7.95 2.06 -5.97
N SER A 51 -8.77 1.02 -5.74
CA SER A 51 -9.63 0.44 -6.78
C SER A 51 -10.60 1.48 -7.34
N ASN A 52 -11.24 2.27 -6.47
CA ASN A 52 -12.13 3.36 -6.87
C ASN A 52 -11.39 4.46 -7.66
N MET A 53 -10.12 4.74 -7.35
CA MET A 53 -9.30 5.65 -8.16
C MET A 53 -9.09 5.10 -9.58
N VAL A 54 -8.82 3.79 -9.71
CA VAL A 54 -8.66 3.13 -11.02
C VAL A 54 -9.98 3.10 -11.78
N ALA A 55 -11.10 2.84 -11.13
CA ALA A 55 -12.43 2.92 -11.73
C ALA A 55 -12.68 4.32 -12.32
N ARG A 56 -12.35 5.39 -11.57
CA ARG A 56 -12.44 6.77 -12.08
C ARG A 56 -11.51 7.06 -13.27
N LEU A 57 -10.37 6.38 -13.40
CA LEU A 57 -9.55 6.49 -14.62
C LEU A 57 -10.25 5.84 -15.81
N LYS A 58 -10.83 4.66 -15.61
CA LYS A 58 -11.60 3.96 -16.64
C LYS A 58 -12.80 4.78 -17.10
N ASP A 59 -13.53 5.41 -16.18
CA ASP A 59 -14.66 6.29 -16.50
C ASP A 59 -14.23 7.54 -17.30
N LYS A 60 -12.97 7.96 -17.16
CA LYS A 60 -12.36 9.02 -17.98
C LYS A 60 -11.87 8.55 -19.35
N GLY A 61 -12.12 7.28 -19.70
CA GLY A 61 -11.73 6.69 -20.98
C GLY A 61 -10.31 6.13 -21.03
N VAL A 62 -9.61 6.02 -19.90
CA VAL A 62 -8.28 5.39 -19.88
C VAL A 62 -8.44 3.87 -20.03
N THR A 63 -7.87 3.32 -21.09
CA THR A 63 -7.88 1.89 -21.43
C THR A 63 -6.48 1.27 -21.39
N GLY A 64 -5.42 2.09 -21.42
CA GLY A 64 -4.06 1.60 -21.38
C GLY A 64 -3.02 2.68 -21.13
N VAL A 65 -1.77 2.24 -20.96
CA VAL A 65 -0.58 3.06 -20.74
C VAL A 65 0.54 2.44 -21.58
N THR A 66 1.26 3.23 -22.37
CA THR A 66 2.39 2.71 -23.18
C THR A 66 3.68 2.59 -22.37
N GLY A 67 3.83 3.40 -21.33
CA GLY A 67 4.94 3.36 -20.40
C GLY A 67 4.68 2.46 -19.19
N ALA A 68 5.41 2.73 -18.11
CA ALA A 68 5.33 1.99 -16.86
C ALA A 68 4.33 2.59 -15.88
N PHE A 69 3.83 1.74 -14.98
CA PHE A 69 3.23 2.21 -13.75
C PHE A 69 4.31 2.54 -12.72
N ARG A 70 4.27 3.74 -12.14
CA ARG A 70 5.26 4.25 -11.17
C ARG A 70 4.57 4.67 -9.89
N VAL A 71 5.31 4.62 -8.78
CA VAL A 71 4.86 5.16 -7.49
C VAL A 71 5.84 6.23 -7.05
N PHE A 72 5.32 7.43 -6.79
CA PHE A 72 6.06 8.52 -6.17
C PHE A 72 5.65 8.66 -4.71
N ALA A 73 6.55 8.22 -3.83
CA ALA A 73 6.37 8.30 -2.38
C ALA A 73 7.26 9.40 -1.73
N GLY A 74 7.83 10.30 -2.52
CA GLY A 74 8.80 11.30 -2.08
C GLY A 74 8.22 12.54 -1.39
N ALA A 75 6.91 12.60 -1.17
CA ALA A 75 6.28 13.73 -0.46
C ALA A 75 6.64 13.78 1.04
N LEU A 76 7.05 12.65 1.61
CA LEU A 76 7.55 12.52 2.98
C LEU A 76 8.89 11.78 2.95
N PRO A 77 9.78 11.99 3.95
CA PRO A 77 10.96 11.14 4.10
C PRO A 77 10.54 9.68 4.29
N TYR A 78 11.30 8.78 3.68
CA TYR A 78 11.11 7.35 3.90
C TYR A 78 11.72 6.93 5.23
N ILE A 79 10.88 6.39 6.12
CA ILE A 79 11.29 5.77 7.38
C ILE A 79 10.86 4.31 7.32
N ARG A 80 11.81 3.38 7.47
CA ARG A 80 11.54 1.94 7.36
C ARG A 80 10.65 1.42 8.49
N SER A 81 10.80 1.97 9.70
CA SER A 81 10.06 1.59 10.92
C SER A 81 10.12 2.73 11.92
N ILE A 82 9.08 2.90 12.75
CA ILE A 82 9.03 3.96 13.79
C ILE A 82 10.13 3.76 14.84
N ASP A 83 10.30 2.53 15.35
CA ASP A 83 11.36 2.14 16.27
C ASP A 83 12.04 0.86 15.75
N PRO A 84 13.31 0.92 15.31
CA PRO A 84 14.02 -0.24 14.75
C PRO A 84 14.35 -1.32 15.78
N ARG A 85 14.12 -1.08 17.08
CA ARG A 85 14.34 -2.08 18.15
C ARG A 85 13.12 -2.98 18.35
N GLN A 86 11.98 -2.62 17.77
CA GLN A 86 10.75 -3.42 17.85
C GLN A 86 10.77 -4.54 16.80
N PRO A 87 10.09 -5.66 17.03
CA PRO A 87 10.01 -6.74 16.04
C PRO A 87 9.35 -6.30 14.73
N ASP A 88 9.85 -6.77 13.59
CA ASP A 88 9.37 -6.38 12.25
C ASP A 88 7.87 -6.67 12.00
N HIS A 89 7.29 -7.64 12.70
CA HIS A 89 5.92 -8.10 12.46
C HIS A 89 4.84 -7.31 13.21
N VAL A 90 5.22 -6.37 14.08
CA VAL A 90 4.23 -5.65 14.90
C VAL A 90 3.55 -4.55 14.08
N GLY A 91 2.22 -4.62 13.96
CA GLY A 91 1.45 -3.71 13.12
C GLY A 91 1.49 -2.23 13.55
N TYR A 92 1.87 -1.94 14.79
CA TYR A 92 2.00 -0.57 15.31
C TYR A 92 3.34 0.11 14.95
N ASN A 93 4.26 -0.60 14.30
CA ASN A 93 5.58 -0.08 13.90
C ASN A 93 5.79 -0.01 12.37
N PRO A 94 4.82 0.47 11.57
CA PRO A 94 4.93 0.43 10.12
C PRO A 94 5.98 1.41 9.59
N ALA A 95 6.34 1.24 8.32
CA ALA A 95 7.07 2.26 7.56
C ALA A 95 6.23 3.54 7.41
N ILE A 96 6.91 4.68 7.24
CA ILE A 96 6.29 5.97 6.90
C ILE A 96 6.86 6.42 5.57
N SER A 97 5.98 6.75 4.62
CA SER A 97 6.36 7.32 3.33
C SER A 97 5.25 8.21 2.76
N GLY A 98 5.46 8.82 1.59
CA GLY A 98 4.40 9.54 0.88
C GLY A 98 3.25 8.63 0.40
N THR A 99 3.44 7.31 0.30
CA THR A 99 2.38 6.36 -0.08
C THR A 99 2.23 5.31 1.02
N ASN A 100 1.09 5.35 1.74
CA ASN A 100 0.82 4.41 2.82
C ASN A 100 -0.46 3.61 2.50
N LEU A 101 -0.30 2.38 1.99
CA LEU A 101 -1.44 1.55 1.57
C LEU A 101 -1.76 0.51 2.63
N ASN A 102 -3.04 0.43 3.05
CA ASN A 102 -3.50 -0.50 4.10
C ASN A 102 -2.65 -0.42 5.37
N PHE A 103 -2.35 0.81 5.81
CA PHE A 103 -1.47 1.09 6.95
C PHE A 103 -0.04 0.53 6.81
N ASN A 104 0.43 0.32 5.57
CA ASN A 104 1.68 -0.37 5.23
C ASN A 104 1.76 -1.79 5.80
N ARG A 105 0.62 -2.50 5.75
CA ARG A 105 0.49 -3.86 6.22
C ARG A 105 -0.10 -4.74 5.13
N VAL A 106 0.24 -6.02 5.22
CA VAL A 106 -0.45 -7.08 4.50
C VAL A 106 -1.05 -8.03 5.52
N HIS A 107 -2.17 -8.63 5.17
CA HIS A 107 -2.75 -9.69 5.98
C HIS A 107 -2.14 -11.01 5.58
N PHE A 108 -1.73 -11.79 6.56
CA PHE A 108 -1.35 -13.17 6.36
C PHE A 108 -2.21 -14.06 7.24
N GLN A 109 -2.61 -15.20 6.69
CA GLN A 109 -3.50 -16.16 7.35
C GLN A 109 -2.91 -17.56 7.18
N TRP A 110 -3.08 -18.38 8.20
CA TRP A 110 -2.88 -19.83 8.11
C TRP A 110 -4.09 -20.52 8.70
N GLN A 111 -4.52 -21.59 8.04
CA GLN A 111 -5.67 -22.39 8.47
C GLN A 111 -5.34 -23.86 8.31
N ARG A 112 -5.82 -24.68 9.26
CA ARG A 112 -5.63 -26.12 9.20
C ARG A 112 -6.44 -26.65 8.01
N ALA A 113 -5.81 -27.47 7.19
CA ALA A 113 -6.42 -28.16 6.05
C ALA A 113 -6.35 -29.68 6.27
N ASP A 114 -7.00 -30.45 5.40
CA ASP A 114 -7.01 -31.93 5.47
C ASP A 114 -5.58 -32.51 5.49
N ALA A 115 -4.68 -31.90 4.74
CA ALA A 115 -3.25 -32.21 4.73
C ALA A 115 -2.42 -30.97 5.13
N GLY A 116 -2.31 -30.73 6.43
CA GLY A 116 -1.40 -29.74 7.00
C GLY A 116 -2.01 -28.34 7.13
N TRP A 117 -1.35 -27.34 6.55
CA TRP A 117 -1.71 -25.93 6.70
C TRP A 117 -1.82 -25.26 5.33
N GLN A 118 -2.93 -24.57 5.10
CA GLN A 118 -3.09 -23.64 4.00
C GLN A 118 -2.70 -22.24 4.46
N VAL A 119 -1.91 -21.53 3.67
CA VAL A 119 -1.45 -20.17 3.94
C VAL A 119 -1.91 -19.21 2.84
N SER A 120 -2.21 -17.97 3.20
CA SER A 120 -2.53 -16.91 2.25
C SER A 120 -1.95 -15.58 2.70
N MET A 121 -1.63 -14.72 1.73
CA MET A 121 -1.19 -13.35 1.98
C MET A 121 -1.87 -12.41 0.99
N ASP A 122 -2.53 -11.38 1.50
CA ASP A 122 -3.36 -10.49 0.71
C ASP A 122 -3.37 -9.06 1.28
N ALA A 123 -3.63 -8.09 0.41
CA ALA A 123 -3.74 -6.69 0.76
C ALA A 123 -5.22 -6.32 0.93
N ARG A 124 -5.89 -6.97 1.90
CA ARG A 124 -7.33 -6.79 2.14
C ARG A 124 -7.73 -5.40 2.59
N SER A 125 -8.87 -4.95 2.05
CA SER A 125 -9.69 -3.82 2.50
C SER A 125 -11.05 -4.33 3.00
N ASP A 126 -12.10 -3.52 2.97
CA ASP A 126 -13.45 -3.96 3.31
C ASP A 126 -13.93 -4.99 2.28
N THR A 127 -13.90 -4.64 0.99
CA THR A 127 -14.51 -5.46 -0.07
C THR A 127 -13.55 -6.28 -0.93
N LEU A 128 -12.28 -5.86 -1.02
CA LEU A 128 -11.29 -6.48 -1.91
C LEU A 128 -10.21 -7.26 -1.17
N ARG A 129 -9.72 -8.34 -1.79
CA ARG A 129 -8.68 -9.26 -1.26
C ARG A 129 -7.60 -9.57 -2.32
N PRO A 130 -6.91 -8.57 -2.89
CA PRO A 130 -5.89 -8.81 -3.91
C PRO A 130 -4.70 -9.59 -3.32
N PRO A 131 -4.15 -10.58 -4.05
CA PRO A 131 -3.00 -11.35 -3.58
C PRO A 131 -1.74 -10.48 -3.52
N VAL A 132 -0.90 -10.71 -2.51
CA VAL A 132 0.42 -10.09 -2.43
C VAL A 132 1.41 -10.92 -3.24
N THR A 133 2.16 -10.29 -4.15
CA THR A 133 3.10 -10.97 -5.05
C THR A 133 4.57 -10.78 -4.68
N MET A 134 4.87 -9.74 -3.89
CA MET A 134 6.23 -9.38 -3.47
C MET A 134 6.75 -10.19 -2.27
N ALA A 135 5.88 -10.92 -1.59
CA ALA A 135 6.21 -11.75 -0.44
C ALA A 135 5.45 -13.08 -0.51
N ARG A 136 6.00 -14.13 0.13
CA ARG A 136 5.43 -15.48 0.12
C ARG A 136 5.49 -16.08 1.52
N MET A 137 4.58 -17.02 1.78
CA MET A 137 4.58 -17.80 3.01
C MET A 137 4.94 -19.24 2.72
N ALA A 138 5.68 -19.86 3.64
CA ALA A 138 5.99 -21.28 3.62
C ALA A 138 5.78 -21.87 5.02
N VAL A 139 5.21 -23.08 5.05
CA VAL A 139 5.05 -23.86 6.27
C VAL A 139 6.35 -24.63 6.50
N VAL A 140 6.99 -24.42 7.65
CA VAL A 140 8.26 -25.07 8.00
C VAL A 140 8.14 -25.71 9.38
N ASN A 141 8.73 -26.91 9.53
CA ASN A 141 8.81 -27.57 10.82
C ASN A 141 10.02 -27.00 11.60
N ARG A 142 9.78 -26.38 12.76
CA ARG A 142 10.82 -25.77 13.60
C ARG A 142 10.37 -25.66 15.05
N ASP A 143 11.31 -25.76 15.97
CA ASP A 143 11.03 -25.67 17.41
C ASP A 143 10.81 -24.22 17.86
N MET A 144 11.65 -23.27 17.40
CA MET A 144 11.53 -21.82 17.62
C MET A 144 12.37 -21.04 16.59
N PRO A 145 12.11 -19.73 16.37
CA PRO A 145 10.91 -18.98 16.73
C PRO A 145 9.80 -19.17 15.69
N THR A 146 8.54 -18.94 16.09
CA THR A 146 7.34 -19.16 15.26
C THR A 146 7.38 -18.46 13.90
N TYR A 147 8.06 -17.31 13.80
CA TYR A 147 8.24 -16.55 12.55
C TYR A 147 9.67 -16.02 12.42
N THR A 148 10.23 -16.11 11.20
CA THR A 148 11.54 -15.53 10.81
C THR A 148 11.47 -15.07 9.36
N TYR A 149 12.44 -14.25 8.94
CA TYR A 149 12.62 -13.78 7.57
C TYR A 149 13.96 -14.30 7.04
N SER A 150 14.04 -14.62 5.74
CA SER A 150 15.32 -14.82 5.05
C SER A 150 15.86 -13.46 4.59
N ALA A 151 17.14 -13.20 4.82
CA ALA A 151 17.84 -12.03 4.29
C ALA A 151 17.95 -12.08 2.76
#